data_AF-A0A853C9C9-F1
#
_entry.id   AF-A0A853C9C9-F1
#
_cell.length_a   1.000
_cell.length_b   1.000
_cell.length_c   1.000
_cell.angle_alpha   90.00
_cell.angle_beta   90.00
_cell.angle_gamma   90.00
#
_symmetry.space_group_name_H-M   'P 1'
#
loop_
_entity.id
_entity.type
_entity.pdbx_description
1 polymer ?
#
loop_
_entity_poly.entity_id
_entity_poly.type
_entity_poly.pdbx_seq_one_letter_code
_entity_poly.pdbx_strand_id
1 'polypeptide(L)'
;MIEVPLVDHHCHGVVTRDLERPEVEAMLTEADAPGLAGTLFDSQIGFALRRWCAPVLDLEPHAAPDTYLARRAELGAAEVNRRLLAATGIGSFLVDTGYVPEPITSPGELAALAGGTGREVVRLEAVAEEVLAGGCTASGFADAFRDRLGERCADAVGVKSIAAYRVGLALEGARPTDAEVTRAAGALLAAGGRARVADPVLHRFLVWCGIDFRLPVQFHVGYGDADTDLHRGDPLLLTDLLRATEPAGVPVMLLHNYPFHRNAGYLAQVFGHVFVDVGLAVHNVGRRADAVVAELLELAPFGKVLFSTDAFGLAELYLISTALFRRALGRFLDAGIADDDWTAADAERVAAAIGAWNAIRAYRLG
;
A
#
# COMPACT_ATOMS: atom_id res chain seq x y z
N MET A 1 7.69 22.91 10.48
CA MET A 1 7.10 21.75 9.79
C MET A 1 5.61 22.01 9.68
N ILE A 2 5.06 21.90 8.48
CA ILE A 2 3.63 22.05 8.25
C ILE A 2 2.94 20.82 8.87
N GLU A 3 2.08 21.04 9.85
CA GLU A 3 1.33 19.97 10.52
C GLU A 3 0.10 19.63 9.66
N VAL A 4 0.33 18.83 8.63
CA VAL A 4 -0.71 18.42 7.68
C VAL A 4 -1.39 17.14 8.15
N PRO A 5 -2.74 17.06 8.17
CA PRO A 5 -3.45 15.80 8.38
C PRO A 5 -3.03 14.76 7.34
N LEU A 6 -2.80 13.52 7.76
CA LEU A 6 -2.48 12.43 6.83
C LEU A 6 -3.66 11.47 6.66
N VAL A 7 -3.93 11.10 5.41
CA VAL A 7 -4.77 9.96 5.04
C VAL A 7 -3.84 8.91 4.45
N ASP A 8 -3.63 7.83 5.18
CA ASP A 8 -2.86 6.68 4.71
C ASP A 8 -3.76 5.85 3.78
N HIS A 9 -3.64 6.08 2.46
CA HIS A 9 -4.58 5.49 1.50
C HIS A 9 -4.29 4.01 1.18
N HIS A 10 -3.18 3.47 1.68
CA HIS A 10 -2.86 2.06 1.58
C HIS A 10 -1.94 1.60 2.73
N CYS A 11 -2.47 0.72 3.57
CA CYS A 11 -1.73 0.11 4.66
C CYS A 11 -2.37 -1.22 5.10
N HIS A 12 -1.78 -1.87 6.10
CA HIS A 12 -2.24 -3.16 6.62
C HIS A 12 -2.29 -3.20 8.16
N GLY A 13 -2.95 -4.22 8.72
CA GLY A 13 -3.03 -4.38 10.17
C GLY A 13 -1.67 -4.60 10.84
N VAL A 14 -1.59 -4.29 12.13
CA VAL A 14 -0.42 -4.58 12.99
C VAL A 14 -0.64 -5.86 13.79
N VAL A 15 0.44 -6.58 14.08
CA VAL A 15 0.41 -7.76 14.94
C VAL A 15 0.07 -7.35 16.37
N THR A 16 -0.78 -8.16 17.02
CA THR A 16 -1.35 -7.86 18.34
C THR A 16 -0.68 -8.58 19.51
N ARG A 17 0.16 -9.58 19.21
CA ARG A 17 0.98 -10.33 20.19
C ARG A 17 2.39 -9.76 20.28
N ASP A 18 3.08 -10.11 21.36
CA ASP A 18 4.50 -9.84 21.49
C ASP A 18 5.29 -10.60 20.41
N LEU A 19 6.36 -9.94 19.93
CA LEU A 19 7.25 -10.46 18.91
C LEU A 19 8.66 -10.56 19.48
N GLU A 20 9.27 -11.71 19.26
CA GLU A 20 10.68 -11.93 19.55
C GLU A 20 11.55 -11.28 18.47
N ARG A 21 12.85 -11.12 18.78
CA ARG A 21 13.82 -10.49 17.87
C ARG A 21 13.76 -11.00 16.41
N PRO A 22 13.76 -12.32 16.13
CA PRO A 22 13.74 -12.81 14.76
C PRO A 22 12.48 -12.41 13.99
N GLU A 23 11.34 -12.31 14.69
CA GLU A 23 10.06 -11.94 14.09
C GLU A 23 9.99 -10.44 13.81
N VAL A 24 10.53 -9.61 14.70
CA VAL A 24 10.69 -8.16 14.44
C VAL A 24 11.61 -7.95 13.24
N GLU A 25 12.75 -8.63 13.18
CA GLU A 25 13.67 -8.50 12.04
C GLU A 25 13.03 -8.99 10.74
N ALA A 26 12.30 -10.12 10.75
CA ALA A 26 11.61 -10.62 9.56
C ALA A 26 10.61 -9.60 8.99
N MET A 27 9.95 -8.79 9.83
CA MET A 27 9.02 -7.74 9.40
C MET A 27 9.71 -6.43 8.98
N LEU A 28 11.05 -6.35 8.99
CA LEU A 28 11.81 -5.22 8.45
C LEU A 28 12.26 -5.45 6.99
N THR A 29 11.77 -6.50 6.33
CA THR A 29 12.11 -6.86 4.96
C THR A 29 10.94 -7.55 4.27
N GLU A 30 10.87 -7.42 2.95
CA GLU A 30 9.93 -8.18 2.11
C GLU A 30 10.39 -9.63 1.84
N ALA A 31 11.58 -10.00 2.32
CA ALA A 31 12.07 -11.36 2.18
C ALA A 31 11.39 -12.30 3.20
N ASP A 32 11.14 -13.55 2.82
CA ASP A 32 10.54 -14.58 3.69
C ASP A 32 11.27 -14.77 5.03
N ALA A 33 12.57 -14.49 5.04
CA ALA A 33 13.39 -14.49 6.25
C ALA A 33 14.56 -13.51 6.10
N PRO A 34 15.12 -13.01 7.23
CA PRO A 34 16.42 -12.35 7.22
C PRO A 34 17.45 -13.25 6.53
N GLY A 35 18.17 -12.70 5.54
CA GLY A 35 19.15 -13.45 4.75
C GLY A 35 20.39 -13.88 5.55
N LEU A 36 21.39 -14.41 4.86
CA LEU A 36 22.67 -14.82 5.47
C LEU A 36 23.55 -13.63 5.94
N ALA A 37 23.16 -12.41 5.61
CA ALA A 37 23.82 -11.19 6.07
C ALA A 37 23.40 -10.89 7.52
N GLY A 38 24.17 -10.04 8.19
CA GLY A 38 23.91 -9.65 9.58
C GLY A 38 22.51 -9.05 9.82
N THR A 39 22.33 -8.54 11.04
CA THR A 39 21.02 -8.06 11.49
C THR A 39 20.39 -6.99 10.58
N LEU A 40 19.07 -7.04 10.43
CA LEU A 40 18.32 -5.99 9.70
C LEU A 40 18.28 -4.65 10.43
N PHE A 41 18.75 -4.60 11.69
CA PHE A 41 19.02 -3.33 12.36
C PHE A 41 20.17 -2.53 11.72
N ASP A 42 21.07 -3.19 10.97
CA ASP A 42 22.16 -2.56 10.21
C ASP A 42 21.74 -2.31 8.75
N SER A 43 20.55 -1.74 8.57
CA SER A 43 19.97 -1.37 7.29
C SER A 43 19.40 0.06 7.35
N GLN A 44 18.98 0.62 6.21
CA GLN A 44 18.33 1.94 6.16
C GLN A 44 17.08 1.99 7.06
N ILE A 45 16.26 0.95 7.02
CA ILE A 45 15.05 0.82 7.83
C ILE A 45 15.39 0.61 9.31
N GLY A 46 16.40 -0.21 9.63
CA GLY A 46 16.88 -0.43 10.99
C GLY A 46 17.43 0.84 11.66
N PHE A 47 18.21 1.64 10.93
CA PHE A 47 18.68 2.95 11.41
C PHE A 47 17.53 3.94 11.57
N ALA A 48 16.53 3.92 10.69
CA ALA A 48 15.37 4.77 10.79
C ALA A 48 14.50 4.40 12.02
N LEU A 49 14.29 3.11 12.26
CA LEU A 49 13.59 2.59 13.44
C LEU A 49 14.26 3.10 14.72
N ARG A 50 15.57 2.91 14.85
CA ARG A 50 16.32 3.36 16.03
C ARG A 50 16.30 4.89 16.20
N ARG A 51 16.22 5.65 15.10
CA ARG A 51 16.15 7.12 15.14
C ARG A 51 14.79 7.62 15.61
N TRP A 52 13.71 7.03 15.08
CA TRP A 52 12.35 7.58 15.17
C TRP A 52 11.47 6.87 16.21
N CYS A 53 11.59 5.56 16.37
CA CYS A 53 10.74 4.78 17.27
C CYS A 53 11.27 4.77 18.71
N ALA A 54 12.60 4.75 18.91
CA ALA A 54 13.20 4.68 20.24
C ALA A 54 12.70 5.81 21.19
N PRO A 55 12.62 7.09 20.76
CA PRO A 55 12.11 8.16 21.63
C PRO A 55 10.64 8.01 22.03
N VAL A 56 9.81 7.38 21.18
CA VAL A 56 8.40 7.14 21.49
C VAL A 56 8.23 6.05 22.56
N LEU A 57 9.25 5.21 22.75
CA LEU A 57 9.29 4.16 23.76
C LEU A 57 10.18 4.52 24.97
N ASP A 58 10.40 5.82 25.20
CA ASP A 58 11.18 6.38 26.31
C ASP A 58 12.69 6.05 26.27
N LEU A 59 13.24 5.78 25.09
CA LEU A 59 14.67 5.55 24.89
C LEU A 59 15.34 6.73 24.18
N GLU A 60 16.65 6.88 24.37
CA GLU A 60 17.43 7.83 23.59
C GLU A 60 17.37 7.50 22.09
N PRO A 61 17.32 8.52 21.20
CA PRO A 61 17.47 8.30 19.78
C PRO A 61 18.74 7.49 19.49
N HIS A 62 18.64 6.55 18.55
CA HIS A 62 19.73 5.64 18.18
C HIS A 62 20.09 4.58 19.24
N ALA A 63 19.22 4.33 20.21
CA ALA A 63 19.36 3.20 21.15
C ALA A 63 19.79 1.91 20.43
N ALA A 64 20.66 1.12 21.07
CA ALA A 64 21.14 -0.14 20.49
C ALA A 64 19.98 -1.13 20.27
N PRO A 65 20.06 -2.02 19.26
CA PRO A 65 18.98 -2.96 18.95
C PRO A 65 18.47 -3.76 20.15
N ASP A 66 19.39 -4.34 20.93
CA ASP A 66 19.02 -5.15 22.10
C ASP A 66 18.32 -4.31 23.19
N THR A 67 18.74 -3.06 23.39
CA THR A 67 18.06 -2.12 24.31
C THR A 67 16.66 -1.77 23.82
N TYR A 68 16.50 -1.52 22.51
CA TYR A 68 15.20 -1.25 21.91
C TYR A 68 14.25 -2.44 22.07
N LEU A 69 14.71 -3.64 21.72
CA LEU A 69 13.92 -4.86 21.78
C LEU A 69 13.53 -5.22 23.22
N ALA A 70 14.45 -5.06 24.19
CA ALA A 70 14.14 -5.28 25.59
C ALA A 70 13.04 -4.33 26.10
N ARG A 71 13.11 -3.04 25.75
CA ARG A 71 12.09 -2.06 26.11
C ARG A 71 10.76 -2.34 25.41
N ARG A 72 10.79 -2.73 24.14
CA ARG A 72 9.60 -3.14 23.38
C ARG A 72 8.89 -4.32 24.06
N ALA A 73 9.65 -5.32 24.49
CA ALA A 73 9.12 -6.48 25.22
C ALA A 73 8.58 -6.11 26.62
N GLU A 74 9.26 -5.21 27.35
CA GLU A 74 8.80 -4.74 28.66
C GLU A 74 7.44 -4.02 28.59
N LEU A 75 7.23 -3.21 27.54
CA LEU A 75 5.99 -2.47 27.33
C LEU A 75 4.84 -3.38 26.84
N GLY A 76 5.18 -4.40 26.03
CA GLY A 76 4.23 -5.28 25.37
C GLY A 76 3.59 -4.65 24.12
N ALA A 77 3.14 -5.51 23.21
CA ALA A 77 2.66 -5.13 21.87
C ALA A 77 1.52 -4.11 21.89
N ALA A 78 0.56 -4.25 22.81
CA ALA A 78 -0.56 -3.32 22.91
C ALA A 78 -0.12 -1.88 23.19
N GLU A 79 0.81 -1.69 24.12
CA GLU A 79 1.30 -0.35 24.49
C GLU A 79 2.25 0.20 23.42
N VAL A 80 3.11 -0.64 22.85
CA VAL A 80 3.99 -0.29 21.73
C VAL A 80 3.17 0.20 20.53
N ASN A 81 2.17 -0.58 20.11
CA ASN A 81 1.29 -0.23 19.01
C ASN A 81 0.54 1.07 19.27
N ARG A 82 -0.06 1.22 20.47
CA ARG A 82 -0.78 2.45 20.84
C ARG A 82 0.11 3.68 20.78
N ARG A 83 1.31 3.64 21.36
CA ARG A 83 2.22 4.80 21.37
C ARG A 83 2.73 5.16 19.99
N LEU A 84 3.17 4.17 19.21
CA LEU A 84 3.73 4.39 17.88
C LEU A 84 2.68 4.90 16.90
N LEU A 85 1.48 4.30 16.88
CA LEU A 85 0.39 4.75 15.99
C LEU A 85 -0.10 6.14 16.38
N ALA A 86 -0.29 6.43 17.68
CA ALA A 86 -0.67 7.76 18.13
C ALA A 86 0.35 8.85 17.74
N ALA A 87 1.64 8.49 17.69
CA ALA A 87 2.71 9.42 17.29
C ALA A 87 2.74 9.74 15.78
N THR A 88 1.99 9.03 14.94
CA THR A 88 1.95 9.27 13.48
C THR A 88 1.18 10.54 13.12
N GLY A 89 0.11 10.86 13.86
CA GLY A 89 -0.84 11.90 13.45
C GLY A 89 -1.61 11.58 12.16
N ILE A 90 -1.70 10.29 11.78
CA ILE A 90 -2.58 9.82 10.70
C ILE A 90 -4.03 9.82 11.19
N GLY A 91 -4.91 10.48 10.44
CA GLY A 91 -6.33 10.61 10.81
C GLY A 91 -7.24 9.56 10.15
N SER A 92 -6.81 8.95 9.05
CA SER A 92 -7.59 7.92 8.36
C SER A 92 -6.68 6.87 7.73
N PHE A 93 -7.12 5.61 7.80
CA PHE A 93 -6.41 4.44 7.32
C PHE A 93 -7.30 3.68 6.34
N LEU A 94 -6.85 3.49 5.09
CA LEU A 94 -7.54 2.64 4.12
C LEU A 94 -6.77 1.32 4.04
N VAL A 95 -7.34 0.31 4.69
CA VAL A 95 -6.64 -0.91 5.06
C VAL A 95 -7.00 -2.03 4.09
N ASP A 96 -5.99 -2.60 3.43
CA ASP A 96 -6.17 -3.82 2.62
C ASP A 96 -6.30 -5.03 3.56
N THR A 97 -7.49 -5.61 3.59
CA THR A 97 -7.89 -6.74 4.46
C THR A 97 -7.62 -8.11 3.84
N GLY A 98 -7.02 -8.15 2.64
CA GLY A 98 -6.79 -9.39 1.89
C GLY A 98 -5.50 -10.14 2.24
N TYR A 99 -4.69 -9.63 3.16
CA TYR A 99 -3.46 -10.29 3.63
C TYR A 99 -3.47 -10.41 5.16
N VAL A 100 -3.71 -11.62 5.63
CA VAL A 100 -3.83 -11.94 7.07
C VAL A 100 -3.08 -13.25 7.34
N PRO A 101 -1.73 -13.24 7.32
CA PRO A 101 -0.94 -14.44 7.58
C PRO A 101 -1.00 -14.87 9.06
N GLU A 102 -1.31 -13.94 9.96
CA GLU A 102 -1.56 -14.17 11.37
C GLU A 102 -2.58 -13.14 11.92
N PRO A 103 -3.08 -13.28 13.16
CA PRO A 103 -3.99 -12.30 13.75
C PRO A 103 -3.40 -10.88 13.81
N ILE A 104 -3.93 -10.00 12.98
CA ILE A 104 -3.61 -8.56 12.94
C ILE A 104 -4.86 -7.73 13.21
N THR A 105 -4.66 -6.45 13.54
CA THR A 105 -5.77 -5.50 13.73
C THR A 105 -6.64 -5.37 12.49
N SER A 106 -7.95 -5.39 12.68
CA SER A 106 -8.94 -4.90 11.71
C SER A 106 -8.78 -3.40 11.44
N PRO A 107 -9.44 -2.84 10.40
CA PRO A 107 -9.37 -1.41 10.11
C PRO A 107 -9.81 -0.54 11.31
N GLY A 108 -10.86 -0.95 12.02
CA GLY A 108 -11.37 -0.23 13.20
C GLY A 108 -10.40 -0.28 14.38
N GLU A 109 -9.82 -1.44 14.67
CA GLU A 109 -8.84 -1.60 15.76
C GLU A 109 -7.56 -0.81 15.49
N LEU A 110 -7.05 -0.85 14.25
CA LEU A 110 -5.87 -0.08 13.84
C LEU A 110 -6.11 1.42 14.05
N ALA A 111 -7.24 1.92 13.54
CA ALA A 111 -7.56 3.33 13.63
C ALA A 111 -7.79 3.80 15.08
N ALA A 112 -8.34 2.94 15.94
CA ALA A 112 -8.52 3.25 17.35
C ALA A 112 -7.19 3.50 18.09
N LEU A 113 -6.11 2.81 17.69
CA LEU A 113 -4.77 3.04 18.26
C LEU A 113 -4.21 4.44 17.95
N ALA A 114 -4.64 5.04 16.84
CA ALA A 114 -4.25 6.39 16.41
C ALA A 114 -5.30 7.47 16.74
N GLY A 115 -6.49 7.09 17.23
CA GLY A 115 -7.63 8.00 17.40
C GLY A 115 -8.24 8.48 16.08
N GLY A 116 -8.16 7.67 15.02
CA GLY A 116 -8.61 7.99 13.66
C GLY A 116 -9.79 7.15 13.17
N THR A 117 -9.97 7.12 11.85
CA THR A 117 -11.00 6.31 11.17
C THR A 117 -10.37 5.24 10.28
N GLY A 118 -10.84 3.99 10.39
CA GLY A 118 -10.42 2.89 9.54
C GLY A 118 -11.47 2.57 8.49
N ARG A 119 -11.04 2.31 7.25
CA ARG A 119 -11.91 1.91 6.14
C ARG A 119 -11.30 0.70 5.42
N GLU A 120 -12.16 -0.17 4.90
CA GLU A 120 -11.71 -1.37 4.19
C GLU A 120 -11.41 -1.08 2.71
N VAL A 121 -10.31 -1.65 2.23
CA VAL A 121 -10.02 -1.88 0.82
C VAL A 121 -10.06 -3.38 0.56
N VAL A 122 -10.94 -3.81 -0.34
CA VAL A 122 -11.15 -5.25 -0.60
C VAL A 122 -10.15 -5.77 -1.63
N ARG A 123 -9.35 -6.77 -1.25
CA ARG A 123 -8.45 -7.46 -2.19
C ARG A 123 -9.24 -8.41 -3.10
N LEU A 124 -9.22 -8.13 -4.39
CA LEU A 124 -10.00 -8.84 -5.39
C LEU A 124 -9.63 -10.32 -5.48
N GLU A 125 -8.34 -10.64 -5.43
CA GLU A 125 -7.84 -12.00 -5.53
C GLU A 125 -8.25 -12.84 -4.32
N ALA A 126 -8.29 -12.25 -3.12
CA ALA A 126 -8.74 -12.94 -1.91
C ALA A 126 -10.22 -13.32 -2.01
N VAL A 127 -11.05 -12.43 -2.54
CA VAL A 127 -12.48 -12.71 -2.81
C VAL A 127 -12.64 -13.81 -3.87
N ALA A 128 -11.85 -13.76 -4.94
CA ALA A 128 -11.88 -14.80 -5.97
C ALA A 128 -11.46 -16.18 -5.42
N GLU A 129 -10.40 -16.22 -4.61
CA GLU A 129 -9.92 -17.43 -3.96
C GLU A 129 -10.94 -17.99 -2.95
N GLU A 130 -11.65 -17.12 -2.22
CA GLU A 130 -12.78 -17.49 -1.35
C GLU A 130 -13.92 -18.15 -2.16
N VAL A 131 -14.33 -17.54 -3.28
CA VAL A 131 -15.40 -18.05 -4.14
C VAL A 131 -15.04 -19.42 -4.72
N LEU A 132 -13.80 -19.59 -5.19
CA LEU A 132 -13.29 -20.87 -5.69
C LEU A 132 -13.27 -21.94 -4.59
N ALA A 133 -12.82 -21.58 -3.38
CA ALA A 133 -12.82 -22.49 -2.23
C ALA A 133 -14.24 -22.84 -1.74
N GLY A 134 -15.22 -21.96 -1.96
CA GLY A 134 -16.63 -22.14 -1.64
C GLY A 134 -17.38 -23.15 -2.54
N GLY A 135 -16.71 -23.72 -3.55
CA GLY A 135 -17.27 -24.80 -4.37
C GLY A 135 -18.14 -24.34 -5.55
N CYS A 136 -17.90 -23.14 -6.09
CA CYS A 136 -18.56 -22.69 -7.31
C CYS A 136 -18.21 -23.59 -8.51
N THR A 137 -19.11 -23.67 -9.51
CA THR A 137 -18.77 -24.28 -10.80
C THR A 137 -17.96 -23.32 -11.67
N ALA A 138 -17.23 -23.84 -12.66
CA ALA A 138 -16.48 -23.02 -13.60
C ALA A 138 -17.35 -21.96 -14.30
N SER A 139 -18.56 -22.34 -14.75
CA SER A 139 -19.50 -21.41 -15.38
C SER A 139 -20.22 -20.49 -14.40
N GLY A 140 -20.31 -20.87 -13.12
CA GLY A 140 -20.91 -20.06 -12.06
C GLY A 140 -19.93 -19.09 -11.38
N PHE A 141 -18.62 -19.22 -11.63
CA PHE A 141 -17.60 -18.42 -10.95
C PHE A 141 -17.81 -16.91 -11.14
N ALA A 142 -18.11 -16.46 -12.36
CA ALA A 142 -18.23 -15.03 -12.65
C ALA A 142 -19.36 -14.36 -11.84
N ASP A 143 -20.52 -15.00 -11.77
CA ASP A 143 -21.67 -14.48 -11.02
C ASP A 143 -21.42 -14.59 -9.51
N ALA A 144 -20.92 -15.72 -9.04
CA ALA A 144 -20.57 -15.90 -7.62
C ALA A 144 -19.52 -14.88 -7.15
N PHE A 145 -18.55 -14.53 -8.00
CA PHE A 145 -17.57 -13.50 -7.71
C PHE A 145 -18.21 -12.11 -7.64
N ARG A 146 -19.05 -11.73 -8.61
CA ARG A 146 -19.73 -10.42 -8.60
C ARG A 146 -20.62 -10.27 -7.36
N ASP A 147 -21.36 -11.32 -7.00
CA ASP A 147 -22.21 -11.32 -5.81
C ASP A 147 -21.37 -11.15 -4.54
N ARG A 148 -20.32 -11.96 -4.39
CA ARG A 148 -19.44 -11.88 -3.21
C ARG A 148 -18.70 -10.55 -3.13
N LEU A 149 -18.24 -10.02 -4.26
CA LEU A 149 -17.60 -8.70 -4.31
C LEU A 149 -18.60 -7.61 -3.90
N GLY A 150 -19.84 -7.67 -4.38
CA GLY A 150 -20.90 -6.74 -3.99
C GLY A 150 -21.17 -6.72 -2.49
N GLU A 151 -21.21 -7.90 -1.85
CA GLU A 151 -21.33 -8.01 -0.38
C GLU A 151 -20.15 -7.37 0.35
N ARG A 152 -18.92 -7.71 -0.08
CA ARG A 152 -17.68 -7.19 0.54
C ARG A 152 -17.50 -5.69 0.33
N CYS A 153 -18.00 -5.16 -0.78
CA CYS A 153 -17.87 -3.76 -1.14
C CYS A 153 -18.95 -2.85 -0.54
N ALA A 154 -19.92 -3.38 0.23
CA ALA A 154 -21.02 -2.59 0.79
C ALA A 154 -20.54 -1.37 1.61
N ASP A 155 -19.48 -1.55 2.40
CA ASP A 155 -18.88 -0.50 3.24
C ASP A 155 -17.41 -0.19 2.87
N ALA A 156 -16.90 -0.81 1.80
CA ALA A 156 -15.53 -0.62 1.36
C ALA A 156 -15.37 0.70 0.59
N VAL A 157 -14.18 1.31 0.70
CA VAL A 157 -13.85 2.56 0.00
C VAL A 157 -13.09 2.34 -1.30
N GLY A 158 -12.68 1.10 -1.58
CA GLY A 158 -11.85 0.76 -2.72
C GLY A 158 -11.63 -0.73 -2.83
N VAL A 159 -10.98 -1.13 -3.92
CA VAL A 159 -10.52 -2.49 -4.16
C VAL A 159 -9.03 -2.51 -4.46
N LYS A 160 -8.37 -3.64 -4.25
CA LYS A 160 -6.93 -3.85 -4.52
C LYS A 160 -6.75 -5.06 -5.41
N SER A 161 -5.90 -4.91 -6.42
CA SER A 161 -5.32 -6.03 -7.18
C SER A 161 -3.85 -6.22 -6.80
N ILE A 162 -3.48 -7.47 -6.62
CA ILE A 162 -2.11 -7.95 -6.44
C ILE A 162 -1.59 -8.65 -7.70
N ALA A 163 -2.09 -8.28 -8.90
CA ALA A 163 -1.68 -8.87 -10.17
C ALA A 163 -0.15 -8.91 -10.37
N ALA A 164 0.57 -7.87 -9.94
CA ALA A 164 2.04 -7.82 -9.97
C ALA A 164 2.71 -9.05 -9.31
N TYR A 165 2.22 -9.51 -8.16
CA TYR A 165 2.72 -10.69 -7.44
C TYR A 165 2.36 -12.03 -8.11
N ARG A 166 1.45 -12.03 -9.09
CA ARG A 166 0.84 -13.25 -9.62
C ARG A 166 1.15 -13.47 -11.09
N VAL A 167 0.85 -12.47 -11.91
CA VAL A 167 0.90 -12.53 -13.37
C VAL A 167 1.68 -11.36 -13.99
N GLY A 168 2.18 -10.43 -13.17
CA GLY A 168 2.75 -9.17 -13.63
C GLY A 168 1.69 -8.16 -14.06
N LEU A 169 2.15 -7.02 -14.58
CA LEU A 169 1.31 -5.88 -14.91
C LEU A 169 0.98 -5.73 -16.39
N ALA A 170 1.43 -6.65 -17.24
CA ALA A 170 1.08 -6.70 -18.67
C ALA A 170 -0.36 -7.22 -18.87
N LEU A 171 -1.33 -6.43 -18.40
CA LEU A 171 -2.75 -6.73 -18.50
C LEU A 171 -3.34 -6.01 -19.71
N GLU A 172 -3.87 -6.76 -20.67
CA GLU A 172 -4.60 -6.19 -21.80
C GLU A 172 -5.86 -5.45 -21.34
N GLY A 173 -6.21 -4.36 -22.03
CA GLY A 173 -7.35 -3.53 -21.64
C GLY A 173 -8.73 -4.07 -21.96
N ALA A 174 -8.87 -5.02 -22.90
CA ALA A 174 -10.18 -5.54 -23.27
C ALA A 174 -10.85 -6.27 -22.09
N ARG A 175 -12.18 -6.23 -22.01
CA ARG A 175 -12.93 -7.04 -21.03
C ARG A 175 -12.84 -8.52 -21.44
N PRO A 176 -12.48 -9.43 -20.51
CA PRO A 176 -12.62 -10.86 -20.77
C PRO A 176 -14.06 -11.25 -21.11
N THR A 177 -14.23 -12.20 -22.02
CA THR A 177 -15.53 -12.82 -22.30
C THR A 177 -15.89 -13.85 -21.22
N ASP A 178 -17.18 -14.12 -21.02
CA ASP A 178 -17.64 -15.13 -20.05
C ASP A 178 -17.05 -16.52 -20.33
N ALA A 179 -16.83 -16.85 -21.60
CA ALA A 179 -16.19 -18.10 -22.01
C ALA A 179 -14.72 -18.19 -21.58
N GLU A 180 -13.98 -17.08 -21.67
CA GLU A 180 -12.58 -17.02 -21.20
C GLU A 180 -12.50 -17.15 -19.68
N VAL A 181 -13.37 -16.43 -18.95
CA VAL A 181 -13.45 -16.49 -17.49
C VAL A 181 -13.83 -17.90 -17.03
N THR A 182 -14.85 -18.51 -17.65
CA THR A 182 -15.27 -19.89 -17.35
C THR A 182 -14.12 -20.88 -17.57
N ARG A 183 -13.37 -20.75 -18.66
CA ARG A 183 -12.23 -21.64 -18.96
C ARG A 183 -11.11 -21.46 -17.94
N ALA A 184 -10.76 -20.23 -17.59
CA ALA A 184 -9.71 -19.93 -16.61
C ALA A 184 -10.09 -20.43 -15.20
N ALA A 185 -11.31 -20.16 -14.75
CA ALA A 185 -11.83 -20.68 -13.48
C ALA A 185 -11.87 -22.22 -13.47
N GLY A 186 -12.30 -22.85 -14.56
CA GLY A 186 -12.31 -24.30 -14.71
C GLY A 186 -10.92 -24.92 -14.61
N ALA A 187 -9.89 -24.27 -15.18
CA ALA A 187 -8.52 -24.74 -15.07
C ALA A 187 -8.01 -24.70 -13.61
N LEU A 188 -8.32 -23.63 -12.86
CA LEU A 188 -7.97 -23.54 -11.44
C LEU A 188 -8.70 -24.59 -10.59
N LEU A 189 -10.00 -24.78 -10.81
CA LEU A 189 -10.78 -25.80 -10.09
C LEU A 189 -10.27 -27.22 -10.37
N ALA A 190 -9.88 -27.50 -11.62
CA ALA A 190 -9.35 -28.80 -12.02
C ALA A 190 -7.95 -29.10 -11.45
N ALA A 191 -7.12 -28.07 -11.23
CA ALA A 191 -5.81 -28.24 -10.60
C ALA A 191 -5.92 -28.70 -9.13
N GLY A 192 -7.02 -28.37 -8.46
CA GLY A 192 -7.26 -28.73 -7.06
C GLY A 192 -6.34 -28.00 -6.07
N GLY A 193 -6.51 -28.29 -4.78
CA GLY A 193 -5.73 -27.65 -3.71
C GLY A 193 -6.21 -26.24 -3.36
N ARG A 194 -5.38 -25.49 -2.62
CA ARG A 194 -5.69 -24.11 -2.24
C ARG A 194 -5.62 -23.22 -3.48
N ALA A 195 -6.75 -22.61 -3.84
CA ALA A 195 -6.83 -21.73 -5.00
C ALA A 195 -5.80 -20.60 -4.87
N ARG A 196 -4.96 -20.45 -5.89
CA ARG A 196 -4.06 -19.31 -6.09
C ARG A 196 -4.40 -18.68 -7.43
N VAL A 197 -5.07 -17.53 -7.42
CA VAL A 197 -5.45 -16.85 -8.67
C VAL A 197 -4.20 -16.28 -9.34
N ALA A 198 -3.75 -16.96 -10.39
CA ALA A 198 -2.54 -16.64 -11.15
C ALA A 198 -2.79 -16.78 -12.67
N ASP A 199 -3.96 -16.34 -13.12
CA ASP A 199 -4.35 -16.34 -14.54
C ASP A 199 -4.67 -14.88 -14.98
N PRO A 200 -4.03 -14.37 -16.04
CA PRO A 200 -4.21 -12.97 -16.47
C PRO A 200 -5.65 -12.65 -16.92
N VAL A 201 -6.42 -13.63 -17.40
CA VAL A 201 -7.83 -13.46 -17.74
C VAL A 201 -8.62 -13.17 -16.47
N LEU A 202 -8.37 -13.93 -15.40
CA LEU A 202 -9.04 -13.70 -14.13
C LEU A 202 -8.64 -12.35 -13.56
N HIS A 203 -7.36 -12.00 -13.49
CA HIS A 203 -6.91 -10.69 -13.01
C HIS A 203 -7.60 -9.52 -13.74
N ARG A 204 -7.72 -9.58 -15.08
CA ARG A 204 -8.47 -8.58 -15.87
C ARG A 204 -9.95 -8.56 -15.51
N PHE A 205 -10.59 -9.73 -15.39
CA PHE A 205 -12.00 -9.84 -15.02
C PHE A 205 -12.27 -9.23 -13.63
N LEU A 206 -11.42 -9.54 -12.66
CA LEU A 206 -11.51 -9.02 -11.29
C LEU A 206 -11.43 -7.50 -11.25
N VAL A 207 -10.44 -6.92 -11.95
CA VAL A 207 -10.27 -5.46 -12.05
C VAL A 207 -11.51 -4.80 -12.69
N TRP A 208 -12.01 -5.36 -13.80
CA TRP A 208 -13.19 -4.82 -14.46
C TRP A 208 -14.43 -4.86 -13.57
N CYS A 209 -14.59 -5.91 -12.75
CA CYS A 209 -15.67 -5.94 -11.76
C CYS A 209 -15.52 -4.80 -10.73
N GLY A 210 -14.32 -4.58 -10.20
CA GLY A 210 -14.06 -3.45 -9.29
C GLY A 210 -14.42 -2.08 -9.90
N ILE A 211 -14.09 -1.90 -11.18
CA ILE A 211 -14.46 -0.69 -11.94
C ILE A 211 -15.97 -0.57 -12.12
N ASP A 212 -16.67 -1.67 -12.38
CA ASP A 212 -18.12 -1.68 -12.54
C ASP A 212 -18.84 -1.31 -11.22
N PHE A 213 -18.26 -1.65 -10.07
CA PHE A 213 -18.70 -1.19 -8.75
C PHE A 213 -18.36 0.28 -8.44
N ARG A 214 -17.70 0.99 -9.38
CA ARG A 214 -17.31 2.41 -9.24
C ARG A 214 -16.42 2.70 -8.04
N LEU A 215 -15.67 1.70 -7.58
CA LEU A 215 -14.72 1.83 -6.49
C LEU A 215 -13.32 2.13 -7.03
N PRO A 216 -12.56 3.05 -6.40
CA PRO A 216 -11.14 3.22 -6.69
C PRO A 216 -10.39 1.89 -6.69
N VAL A 217 -9.56 1.66 -7.70
CA VAL A 217 -8.78 0.41 -7.87
C VAL A 217 -7.31 0.66 -7.56
N GLN A 218 -6.79 -0.03 -6.57
CA GLN A 218 -5.37 -0.03 -6.23
C GLN A 218 -4.65 -1.16 -6.96
N PHE A 219 -3.46 -0.90 -7.47
CA PHE A 219 -2.53 -1.90 -8.00
C PHE A 219 -1.25 -1.88 -7.20
N HIS A 220 -0.80 -3.03 -6.73
CA HIS A 220 0.60 -3.15 -6.32
C HIS A 220 1.50 -2.96 -7.54
N VAL A 221 2.55 -2.14 -7.42
CA VAL A 221 3.53 -1.88 -8.47
C VAL A 221 4.94 -1.89 -7.90
N GLY A 222 5.86 -2.58 -8.58
CA GLY A 222 7.28 -2.57 -8.24
C GLY A 222 7.62 -3.46 -7.05
N TYR A 223 8.20 -2.85 -6.01
CA TYR A 223 8.89 -3.52 -4.92
C TYR A 223 7.99 -4.49 -4.14
N GLY A 224 8.40 -5.76 -4.06
CA GLY A 224 7.76 -6.81 -3.29
C GLY A 224 8.74 -7.91 -2.91
N ASP A 225 8.20 -9.06 -2.52
CA ASP A 225 8.92 -10.26 -2.08
C ASP A 225 9.61 -11.04 -3.22
N ALA A 226 10.22 -12.17 -2.87
CA ALA A 226 10.90 -13.05 -3.83
C ALA A 226 9.94 -13.81 -4.77
N ASP A 227 8.65 -13.87 -4.47
CA ASP A 227 7.62 -14.43 -5.34
C ASP A 227 7.28 -13.47 -6.51
N THR A 228 7.74 -12.22 -6.45
CA THR A 228 7.49 -11.19 -7.45
C THR A 228 8.55 -11.18 -8.56
N ASP A 229 8.11 -11.38 -9.80
CA ASP A 229 8.91 -11.07 -10.99
C ASP A 229 9.02 -9.54 -11.16
N LEU A 230 9.95 -8.87 -10.45
CA LEU A 230 10.02 -7.39 -10.40
C LEU A 230 10.05 -6.72 -11.80
N HIS A 231 10.71 -7.33 -12.78
CA HIS A 231 10.76 -6.81 -14.16
C HIS A 231 9.38 -6.77 -14.86
N ARG A 232 8.41 -7.54 -14.38
CA ARG A 232 7.00 -7.53 -14.83
C ARG A 232 6.13 -6.61 -13.97
N GLY A 233 6.70 -5.97 -12.96
CA GLY A 233 6.06 -4.99 -12.08
C GLY A 233 6.23 -3.54 -12.54
N ASP A 234 6.77 -3.28 -13.73
CA ASP A 234 6.85 -1.93 -14.31
C ASP A 234 5.42 -1.42 -14.64
N PRO A 235 5.00 -0.26 -14.10
CA PRO A 235 3.65 0.25 -14.32
C PRO A 235 3.38 0.63 -15.79
N LEU A 236 4.40 0.85 -16.63
CA LEU A 236 4.19 1.11 -18.06
C LEU A 236 3.46 -0.05 -18.77
N LEU A 237 3.57 -1.27 -18.23
CA LEU A 237 2.86 -2.44 -18.74
C LEU A 237 1.33 -2.33 -18.58
N LEU A 238 0.83 -1.49 -17.68
CA LEU A 238 -0.61 -1.22 -17.51
C LEU A 238 -1.18 -0.26 -18.54
N THR A 239 -0.38 0.33 -19.44
CA THR A 239 -0.82 1.40 -20.35
C THR A 239 -2.11 1.07 -21.11
N ASP A 240 -2.24 -0.16 -21.61
CA ASP A 240 -3.43 -0.55 -22.37
C ASP A 240 -4.68 -0.69 -21.49
N LEU A 241 -4.53 -1.21 -20.27
CA LEU A 241 -5.61 -1.27 -19.29
C LEU A 241 -6.00 0.14 -18.81
N LEU A 242 -5.03 1.02 -18.54
CA LEU A 242 -5.30 2.40 -18.15
C LEU A 242 -6.07 3.15 -19.25
N ARG A 243 -5.66 3.01 -20.51
CA ARG A 243 -6.37 3.60 -21.66
C ARG A 243 -7.79 3.07 -21.80
N ALA A 244 -7.99 1.76 -21.59
CA ALA A 244 -9.31 1.16 -21.70
C ALA A 244 -10.26 1.55 -20.56
N THR A 245 -9.72 1.81 -19.37
CA THR A 245 -10.50 2.10 -18.15
C THR A 245 -10.73 3.59 -17.91
N GLU A 246 -9.96 4.48 -18.54
CA GLU A 246 -10.11 5.93 -18.42
C GLU A 246 -11.56 6.43 -18.65
N PRO A 247 -12.30 5.97 -19.68
CA PRO A 247 -13.68 6.41 -19.89
C PRO A 247 -14.65 6.06 -18.76
N ALA A 248 -14.33 5.09 -17.91
CA ALA A 248 -15.15 4.74 -16.75
C ALA A 248 -15.08 5.81 -15.64
N GLY A 249 -14.04 6.66 -15.65
CA GLY A 249 -13.85 7.74 -14.68
C GLY A 249 -13.62 7.26 -13.24
N VAL A 250 -13.19 6.00 -13.07
CA VAL A 250 -12.88 5.39 -11.77
C VAL A 250 -11.39 5.64 -11.46
N PRO A 251 -11.03 6.18 -10.28
CA PRO A 251 -9.63 6.38 -9.91
C PRO A 251 -8.85 5.08 -9.86
N VAL A 252 -7.62 5.11 -10.38
CA VAL A 252 -6.66 4.00 -10.32
C VAL A 252 -5.43 4.48 -9.56
N MET A 253 -5.06 3.79 -8.48
CA MET A 253 -3.89 4.11 -7.67
C MET A 253 -2.80 3.08 -7.95
N LEU A 254 -1.64 3.56 -8.42
CA LEU A 254 -0.43 2.74 -8.54
C LEU A 254 0.34 2.88 -7.24
N LEU A 255 0.46 1.78 -6.50
CA LEU A 255 1.05 1.77 -5.16
C LEU A 255 2.54 1.43 -5.22
N HIS A 256 3.30 1.98 -4.29
CA HIS A 256 4.72 1.74 -3.98
C HIS A 256 5.69 2.21 -5.07
N ASN A 257 5.48 1.74 -6.29
CA ASN A 257 6.12 2.08 -7.54
C ASN A 257 7.65 1.92 -7.62
N TYR A 258 8.42 1.87 -6.53
CA TYR A 258 9.87 1.71 -6.58
C TYR A 258 10.26 0.39 -7.26
N PRO A 259 11.25 0.34 -8.17
CA PRO A 259 12.13 1.43 -8.61
C PRO A 259 11.60 2.26 -9.80
N PHE A 260 10.33 2.06 -10.18
CA PHE A 260 9.65 2.64 -11.33
C PHE A 260 8.80 3.89 -11.00
N HIS A 261 9.03 4.57 -9.87
CA HIS A 261 8.24 5.74 -9.44
C HIS A 261 8.23 6.89 -10.47
N ARG A 262 9.30 7.05 -11.26
CA ARG A 262 9.31 7.98 -12.40
C ARG A 262 8.35 7.56 -13.53
N ASN A 263 8.29 6.26 -13.85
CA ASN A 263 7.34 5.74 -14.83
C ASN A 263 5.89 5.95 -14.36
N ALA A 264 5.63 5.70 -13.08
CA ALA A 264 4.33 5.96 -12.47
C ALA A 264 3.98 7.46 -12.53
N GLY A 265 4.93 8.35 -12.23
CA GLY A 265 4.74 9.80 -12.34
C GLY A 265 4.37 10.25 -13.76
N TYR A 266 5.02 9.69 -14.77
CA TYR A 266 4.62 9.90 -16.18
C TYR A 266 3.18 9.45 -16.44
N LEU A 267 2.77 8.26 -15.99
CA LEU A 267 1.41 7.75 -16.18
C LEU A 267 0.36 8.63 -15.48
N ALA A 268 0.64 9.10 -14.26
CA ALA A 268 -0.22 10.05 -13.54
C ALA A 268 -0.36 11.39 -14.29
N GLN A 269 0.69 11.82 -15.00
CA GLN A 269 0.65 13.02 -15.81
C GLN A 269 -0.25 12.86 -17.04
N VAL A 270 -0.17 11.72 -17.74
CA VAL A 270 -0.86 11.53 -19.03
C VAL A 270 -2.27 10.96 -18.93
N PHE A 271 -2.61 10.20 -17.88
CA PHE A 271 -3.95 9.64 -17.70
C PHE A 271 -4.75 10.40 -16.63
N GLY A 272 -5.97 10.81 -16.95
CA GLY A 272 -6.82 11.65 -16.09
C GLY A 272 -7.16 11.03 -14.74
N HIS A 273 -7.29 9.71 -14.68
CA HIS A 273 -7.77 8.93 -13.53
C HIS A 273 -6.68 8.22 -12.74
N VAL A 274 -5.39 8.40 -13.08
CA VAL A 274 -4.27 7.70 -12.42
C VAL A 274 -3.67 8.54 -11.28
N PHE A 275 -3.47 7.89 -10.14
CA PHE A 275 -2.85 8.41 -8.92
C PHE A 275 -1.67 7.53 -8.50
N VAL A 276 -0.72 8.09 -7.77
CA VAL A 276 0.55 7.42 -7.44
C VAL A 276 1.00 7.71 -6.01
N ASP A 277 1.73 6.77 -5.43
CA ASP A 277 2.43 6.95 -4.17
C ASP A 277 3.85 6.33 -4.21
N VAL A 278 4.59 6.46 -3.11
CA VAL A 278 5.87 5.74 -2.88
C VAL A 278 5.90 5.09 -1.49
N GLY A 279 4.73 4.68 -0.98
CA GLY A 279 4.63 3.86 0.23
C GLY A 279 5.45 2.58 0.08
N LEU A 280 5.72 1.86 1.18
CA LEU A 280 6.72 0.77 1.24
C LEU A 280 8.16 1.24 1.06
N ALA A 281 8.45 1.88 -0.08
CA ALA A 281 9.78 2.36 -0.43
C ALA A 281 10.30 3.37 0.59
N VAL A 282 9.47 4.33 1.02
CA VAL A 282 9.88 5.41 1.96
C VAL A 282 10.56 4.88 3.22
N HIS A 283 9.97 3.91 3.92
CA HIS A 283 10.57 3.37 5.14
C HIS A 283 11.78 2.46 4.86
N ASN A 284 11.78 1.74 3.73
CA ASN A 284 12.87 0.87 3.33
C ASN A 284 14.14 1.63 2.88
N VAL A 285 14.00 2.76 2.17
CA VAL A 285 15.15 3.55 1.71
C VAL A 285 15.72 4.49 2.77
N GLY A 286 15.02 4.67 3.89
CA GLY A 286 15.48 5.39 5.08
C GLY A 286 16.00 6.80 4.79
N ARG A 287 17.33 6.99 4.89
CA ARG A 287 17.98 8.28 4.62
C ARG A 287 17.73 8.79 3.20
N ARG A 288 17.48 7.91 2.24
CA ARG A 288 17.29 8.24 0.82
C ARG A 288 15.84 8.55 0.43
N ALA A 289 14.90 8.58 1.38
CA ALA A 289 13.50 8.92 1.13
C ALA A 289 13.34 10.26 0.39
N ASP A 290 14.16 11.25 0.74
CA ASP A 290 14.20 12.56 0.11
C ASP A 290 14.40 12.48 -1.42
N ALA A 291 15.25 11.57 -1.90
CA ALA A 291 15.49 11.40 -3.34
C ALA A 291 14.30 10.75 -4.03
N VAL A 292 13.74 9.68 -3.46
CA VAL A 292 12.60 8.95 -4.06
C VAL A 292 11.36 9.84 -4.16
N VAL A 293 11.05 10.60 -3.11
CA VAL A 293 9.92 11.54 -3.11
C VAL A 293 10.14 12.66 -4.12
N ALA A 294 11.34 13.25 -4.18
CA ALA A 294 11.65 14.28 -5.18
C ALA A 294 11.54 13.74 -6.62
N GLU A 295 12.05 12.53 -6.88
CA GLU A 295 11.99 11.90 -8.21
C GLU A 295 10.56 11.57 -8.65
N LEU A 296 9.68 11.16 -7.74
CA LEU A 296 8.25 10.99 -8.07
C LEU A 296 7.61 12.31 -8.51
N LEU A 297 7.96 13.40 -7.81
CA LEU A 297 7.40 14.74 -7.99
C LEU A 297 7.94 15.49 -9.22
N GLU A 298 8.90 14.92 -9.96
CA GLU A 298 9.45 15.53 -11.18
C GLU A 298 8.41 15.72 -12.27
N LEU A 299 7.52 14.74 -12.46
CA LEU A 299 6.46 14.78 -13.48
C LEU A 299 5.06 14.57 -12.92
N ALA A 300 4.91 13.88 -11.80
CA ALA A 300 3.61 13.58 -11.23
C ALA A 300 2.91 14.88 -10.83
N PRO A 301 1.70 15.17 -11.36
CA PRO A 301 0.93 16.33 -10.89
C PRO A 301 0.68 16.20 -9.39
N PHE A 302 0.99 17.24 -8.61
CA PHE A 302 0.85 17.20 -7.14
C PHE A 302 -0.57 16.84 -6.68
N GLY A 303 -1.60 17.13 -7.47
CA GLY A 303 -2.99 16.75 -7.21
C GLY A 303 -3.34 15.26 -7.41
N LYS A 304 -2.35 14.45 -7.82
CA LYS A 304 -2.45 13.01 -8.09
C LYS A 304 -1.43 12.17 -7.30
N VAL A 305 -0.62 12.80 -6.46
CA VAL A 305 0.29 12.11 -5.54
C VAL A 305 -0.40 11.94 -4.19
N LEU A 306 -0.26 10.76 -3.61
CA LEU A 306 -0.91 10.36 -2.35
C LEU A 306 0.12 9.90 -1.32
N PHE A 307 -0.22 10.01 -0.03
CA PHE A 307 0.56 9.45 1.07
C PHE A 307 0.08 8.04 1.42
N SER A 308 0.97 7.06 1.35
CA SER A 308 0.75 5.73 1.93
C SER A 308 1.97 5.29 2.74
N THR A 309 1.73 4.46 3.75
CA THR A 309 2.82 3.82 4.49
C THR A 309 3.17 2.46 3.90
N ASP A 310 2.16 1.74 3.40
CA ASP A 310 2.21 0.29 3.18
C ASP A 310 2.72 -0.51 4.39
N ALA A 311 2.52 0.02 5.59
CA ALA A 311 3.02 -0.62 6.79
C ALA A 311 2.22 -1.90 7.07
N PHE A 312 2.93 -3.01 7.28
CA PHE A 312 2.38 -4.31 7.64
C PHE A 312 3.03 -4.84 8.91
N GLY A 313 2.23 -5.35 9.84
CA GLY A 313 2.69 -6.09 11.02
C GLY A 313 3.29 -5.23 12.14
N LEU A 314 4.23 -4.34 11.84
CA LEU A 314 4.92 -3.49 12.81
C LEU A 314 4.39 -2.05 12.82
N ALA A 315 3.99 -1.58 14.01
CA ALA A 315 3.64 -0.18 14.26
C ALA A 315 4.81 0.79 14.00
N GLU A 316 6.04 0.31 14.12
CA GLU A 316 7.25 1.06 13.79
C GLU A 316 7.24 1.57 12.34
N LEU A 317 6.76 0.76 11.39
CA LEU A 317 6.76 1.10 9.97
C LEU A 317 5.86 2.31 9.66
N TYR A 318 4.74 2.44 10.37
CA TYR A 318 3.86 3.60 10.27
C TYR A 318 4.58 4.90 10.69
N LEU A 319 5.26 4.86 11.84
CA LEU A 319 5.96 6.03 12.37
C LEU A 319 7.17 6.41 11.51
N ILE A 320 7.96 5.42 11.08
CA ILE A 320 9.12 5.63 10.20
C ILE A 320 8.65 6.23 8.87
N SER A 321 7.64 5.64 8.23
CA SER A 321 7.10 6.12 6.95
C SER A 321 6.63 7.56 7.06
N THR A 322 5.86 7.86 8.10
CA THR A 322 5.33 9.20 8.36
C THR A 322 6.44 10.23 8.57
N ALA A 323 7.42 9.92 9.43
CA ALA A 323 8.51 10.84 9.75
C ALA A 323 9.41 11.11 8.54
N LEU A 324 9.74 10.06 7.77
CA LEU A 324 10.55 10.18 6.57
C LEU A 324 9.82 10.89 5.44
N PHE A 325 8.54 10.59 5.24
CA PHE A 325 7.71 11.26 4.23
C PHE A 325 7.57 12.75 4.52
N ARG A 326 7.18 13.14 5.74
CA ARG A 326 7.06 14.55 6.15
C ARG A 326 8.39 15.30 5.97
N ARG A 327 9.51 14.67 6.34
CA ARG A 327 10.85 15.25 6.14
C ARG A 327 11.17 15.43 4.65
N ALA A 328 10.93 14.41 3.84
CA ALA A 328 11.25 14.41 2.42
C ALA A 328 10.43 15.46 1.66
N LEU A 329 9.11 15.46 1.86
CA LEU A 329 8.20 16.43 1.25
C LEU A 329 8.50 17.86 1.73
N GLY A 330 8.71 18.04 3.03
CA GLY A 330 9.07 19.35 3.60
C GLY A 330 10.34 19.92 2.97
N ARG A 331 11.40 19.12 2.86
CA ARG A 331 12.66 19.54 2.22
C ARG A 331 12.50 19.88 0.75
N PHE A 332 11.72 19.10 0.01
CA PHE A 332 11.42 19.39 -1.40
C PHE A 332 10.72 20.74 -1.55
N LEU A 333 9.69 21.00 -0.74
CA LEU A 333 8.92 22.23 -0.79
C LEU A 333 9.72 23.44 -0.30
N ASP A 334 10.48 23.30 0.79
CA ASP A 334 11.35 24.35 1.33
C ASP A 334 12.44 24.76 0.32
N ALA A 335 12.99 23.80 -0.44
CA ALA A 335 13.97 24.09 -1.48
C ALA A 335 13.38 24.96 -2.60
N GLY A 336 12.19 24.62 -3.12
CA GLY A 336 11.57 25.44 -4.16
C GLY A 336 11.11 26.82 -3.67
N ILE A 337 10.84 27.00 -2.37
CA ILE A 337 10.65 28.35 -1.80
C ILE A 337 11.98 29.12 -1.81
N ALA A 338 13.08 28.47 -1.39
CA ALA A 338 14.40 29.10 -1.34
C ALA A 338 14.92 29.48 -2.73
N ASP A 339 14.54 28.71 -3.75
CA ASP A 339 14.92 28.91 -5.15
C ASP A 339 13.95 29.82 -5.94
N ASP A 340 12.89 30.34 -5.30
CA ASP A 340 11.84 31.19 -5.89
C ASP A 340 10.99 30.51 -7.00
N ASP A 341 10.88 29.17 -6.95
CA ASP A 341 10.04 28.38 -7.86
C ASP A 341 8.54 28.45 -7.48
N TRP A 342 8.23 28.63 -6.19
CA TRP A 342 6.87 28.77 -5.67
C TRP A 342 6.81 29.48 -4.32
N THR A 343 5.60 29.93 -3.93
CA THR A 343 5.39 30.62 -2.66
C THR A 343 5.22 29.64 -1.49
N ALA A 344 5.37 30.15 -0.25
CA ALA A 344 5.03 29.39 0.95
C ALA A 344 3.56 28.90 0.97
N ALA A 345 2.64 29.71 0.45
CA ALA A 345 1.22 29.34 0.35
C ALA A 345 0.99 28.21 -0.66
N ASP A 346 1.76 28.16 -1.75
CA ASP A 346 1.73 27.04 -2.69
C ASP A 346 2.26 25.76 -2.04
N ALA A 347 3.38 25.85 -1.32
CA ALA A 347 3.95 24.74 -0.58
C ALA A 347 2.96 24.16 0.46
N GLU A 348 2.31 25.02 1.25
CA GLU A 348 1.28 24.60 2.21
C GLU A 348 0.11 23.88 1.54
N ARG A 349 -0.38 24.42 0.42
CA ARG A 349 -1.46 23.80 -0.36
C ARG A 349 -1.04 22.44 -0.92
N VAL A 350 0.19 22.32 -1.45
CA VAL A 350 0.71 21.05 -2.00
C VAL A 350 0.91 20.01 -0.91
N ALA A 351 1.49 20.41 0.23
CA ALA A 351 1.66 19.52 1.37
C ALA A 351 0.30 18.98 1.86
N ALA A 352 -0.71 19.86 1.96
CA ALA A 352 -2.08 19.49 2.31
C ALA A 352 -2.74 18.56 1.29
N ALA A 353 -2.53 18.84 0.00
CA ALA A 353 -3.07 18.03 -1.08
C ALA A 353 -2.55 16.59 -1.03
N ILE A 354 -1.23 16.43 -0.98
CA ILE A 354 -0.58 15.12 -0.98
C ILE A 354 -0.85 14.37 0.33
N GLY A 355 -0.82 15.06 1.46
CA GLY A 355 -1.04 14.45 2.77
C GLY A 355 -2.45 13.88 2.96
N ALA A 356 -3.49 14.56 2.47
CA ALA A 356 -4.88 14.12 2.69
C ALA A 356 -5.86 14.44 1.56
N TRP A 357 -5.88 15.66 1.03
CA TRP A 357 -7.02 16.09 0.20
C TRP A 357 -7.16 15.34 -1.12
N ASN A 358 -6.05 14.87 -1.68
CA ASN A 358 -6.08 14.04 -2.88
C ASN A 358 -6.76 12.69 -2.60
N ALA A 359 -6.42 12.04 -1.48
CA ALA A 359 -7.04 10.78 -1.07
C ALA A 359 -8.53 10.98 -0.74
N ILE A 360 -8.87 12.04 0.01
CA ILE A 360 -10.25 12.38 0.34
C ILE A 360 -11.11 12.51 -0.93
N ARG A 361 -10.60 13.21 -1.95
CA ARG A 361 -11.30 13.36 -3.23
C ARG A 361 -11.37 12.06 -4.02
N ALA A 362 -10.26 11.36 -4.17
CA ALA A 362 -10.18 10.15 -5.00
C ALA A 362 -11.06 9.03 -4.43
N TYR A 363 -11.07 8.85 -3.10
CA TYR A 363 -11.83 7.81 -2.41
C TYR A 363 -13.20 8.29 -1.90
N ARG A 364 -13.56 9.56 -2.12
CA ARG A 364 -14.82 10.17 -1.66
C ARG A 364 -15.03 9.99 -0.15
N LEU A 365 -13.98 10.28 0.62
CA LEU A 365 -13.99 10.16 2.09
C LEU A 365 -14.64 11.41 2.70
N GLY A 366 -15.96 11.53 2.59
CA GLY A 366 -16.73 12.67 3.09
C GLY A 366 -18.21 12.45 2.98
#